data_AF-A0A1G0VEC2-F1
#
_entry.id   AF-A0A1G0VEC2-F1
#
_cell.length_a   1.000
_cell.length_b   1.000
_cell.length_c   1.000
_cell.angle_alpha   90.00
_cell.angle_beta   90.00
_cell.angle_gamma   90.00
#
_symmetry.space_group_name_H-M   'P 1'
#
loop_
_entity.id
_entity.type
_entity.pdbx_description
1 polymer ?
#
loop_
_entity_poly.entity_id
_entity_poly.type
_entity_poly.pdbx_seq_one_letter_code
_entity_poly.pdbx_strand_id
1 'polypeptide(L)'
;MNKIKIVTGKIKTGKTTRLMRWATSQKNIDGIFQPVIDDKRFVYHIGSRTLKPLETSETENVTSIGKYNFSNQTFAWSQKILSDYAAKNLDWIIVDEIGPLELQGKGLEPVISKLLSERENIHSKILCVVRDSILEKFIEHYGLQNDYEIFELKE
;
A
#
# COMPACT_ATOMS: atom_id res chain seq x y z
N MET A 1 20.38 2.22 7.06
CA MET A 1 19.75 0.98 6.54
C MET A 1 18.39 1.39 6.02
N ASN A 2 18.11 1.21 4.73
CA ASN A 2 16.95 1.86 4.09
C ASN A 2 15.64 1.30 4.67
N LYS A 3 14.81 2.17 5.25
CA LYS A 3 13.55 1.79 5.89
C LYS A 3 12.47 1.46 4.88
N ILE A 4 12.55 2.04 3.67
CA ILE A 4 11.61 1.78 2.60
C ILE A 4 12.04 0.54 1.80
N LYS A 5 11.14 -0.43 1.72
CA LYS A 5 11.26 -1.63 0.90
C LYS A 5 10.22 -1.57 -0.21
N ILE A 6 10.63 -1.81 -1.46
CA ILE A 6 9.73 -1.72 -2.61
C ILE A 6 9.60 -3.08 -3.28
N VAL A 7 8.38 -3.61 -3.31
CA VAL A 7 8.01 -4.72 -4.18
C VAL A 7 7.44 -4.13 -5.46
N THR A 8 8.02 -4.48 -6.60
CA THR A 8 7.58 -4.00 -7.92
C THR A 8 7.42 -5.17 -8.89
N GLY A 9 6.63 -4.97 -9.96
CA GLY A 9 6.48 -5.95 -11.04
C GLY A 9 5.11 -5.88 -11.71
N LYS A 10 4.97 -6.60 -12.83
CA LYS A 10 3.77 -6.59 -13.68
C LYS A 10 2.49 -6.91 -12.91
N ILE A 11 1.38 -6.35 -13.37
CA ILE A 11 0.02 -6.62 -12.85
C ILE A 11 -0.30 -8.13 -13.00
N LYS A 12 -1.15 -8.68 -12.12
CA LYS A 12 -1.62 -10.09 -12.15
C LYS A 12 -0.52 -11.17 -12.04
N THR A 13 0.65 -10.82 -11.51
CA THR A 13 1.74 -11.78 -11.24
C THR A 13 1.67 -12.44 -9.85
N GLY A 14 0.57 -12.28 -9.11
CA GLY A 14 0.41 -12.86 -7.76
C GLY A 14 1.29 -12.22 -6.67
N LYS A 15 1.71 -10.96 -6.84
CA LYS A 15 2.54 -10.25 -5.84
C LYS A 15 1.86 -10.18 -4.47
N THR A 16 0.60 -9.71 -4.43
CA THR A 16 -0.18 -9.64 -3.18
C THR A 16 -0.27 -11.01 -2.51
N THR A 17 -0.53 -12.08 -3.26
CA THR A 17 -0.57 -13.45 -2.71
C THR A 17 0.76 -13.87 -2.09
N ARG A 18 1.88 -13.61 -2.76
CA ARG A 18 3.23 -13.90 -2.24
C ARG A 18 3.57 -13.04 -1.03
N LEU A 19 3.21 -11.77 -1.05
CA LEU A 19 3.42 -10.85 0.07
C LEU A 19 2.62 -11.28 1.29
N MET A 20 1.35 -11.66 1.12
CA MET A 20 0.52 -12.20 2.19
C MET A 20 1.13 -13.47 2.79
N ARG A 21 1.65 -14.40 1.96
CA ARG A 21 2.35 -15.59 2.45
C ARG A 21 3.60 -15.22 3.25
N TRP A 22 4.45 -14.36 2.72
CA TRP A 22 5.65 -13.87 3.41
C TRP A 22 5.32 -13.19 4.74
N ALA A 23 4.22 -12.44 4.80
CA ALA A 23 3.77 -11.76 6.00
C ALA A 23 3.37 -12.73 7.13
N THR A 24 2.93 -13.95 6.80
CA THR A 24 2.56 -14.96 7.82
C THR A 24 3.71 -15.42 8.70
N SER A 25 4.95 -15.30 8.22
CA SER A 25 6.15 -15.66 8.98
C SER A 25 6.79 -14.48 9.72
N GLN A 26 6.22 -13.28 9.63
CA GLN A 26 6.75 -12.08 10.28
C GLN A 26 6.14 -11.88 11.66
N LYS A 27 6.92 -11.28 12.57
CA LYS A 27 6.42 -10.76 13.84
C LYS A 27 6.08 -9.29 13.70
N ASN A 28 5.21 -8.78 14.59
CA ASN A 28 4.86 -7.36 14.73
C ASN A 28 4.63 -6.65 13.38
N ILE A 29 3.82 -7.26 12.52
CA ILE A 29 3.47 -6.75 11.19
C ILE A 29 2.04 -6.21 11.20
N ASP A 30 1.84 -5.05 10.59
CA ASP A 30 0.52 -4.47 10.38
C ASP A 30 0.50 -3.70 9.06
N GLY A 31 -0.66 -3.16 8.68
CA GLY A 31 -0.85 -2.46 7.41
C GLY A 31 -1.99 -3.04 6.60
N ILE A 32 -1.98 -2.75 5.31
CA ILE A 32 -3.06 -3.12 4.40
C ILE A 32 -2.55 -3.94 3.21
N PHE A 33 -3.31 -4.97 2.85
CA PHE A 33 -3.22 -5.66 1.56
C PHE A 33 -4.31 -5.16 0.61
N GLN A 34 -4.08 -5.24 -0.70
CA GLN A 34 -5.09 -4.98 -1.73
C GLN A 34 -5.31 -6.21 -2.63
N PRO A 35 -5.89 -7.30 -2.10
CA PRO A 35 -6.11 -8.49 -2.90
C PRO A 35 -7.19 -8.27 -3.97
N VAL A 36 -7.05 -9.03 -5.06
CA VAL A 36 -8.12 -9.24 -6.03
C VAL A 36 -8.79 -10.57 -5.72
N ILE A 37 -10.09 -10.53 -5.45
CA ILE A 37 -10.93 -11.70 -5.15
C ILE A 37 -12.09 -11.64 -6.13
N ASP A 38 -12.33 -12.72 -6.89
CA ASP A 38 -13.36 -12.79 -7.93
C ASP A 38 -13.36 -11.58 -8.88
N ASP A 39 -12.17 -11.22 -9.38
CA ASP A 39 -11.89 -10.06 -10.24
C ASP A 39 -12.24 -8.68 -9.64
N LYS A 40 -12.54 -8.61 -8.35
CA LYS A 40 -12.81 -7.36 -7.62
C LYS A 40 -11.71 -7.03 -6.63
N ARG A 41 -11.38 -5.74 -6.53
CA ARG A 41 -10.36 -5.24 -5.59
C ARG A 41 -10.96 -5.01 -4.21
N PHE A 42 -10.22 -5.41 -3.20
CA PHE A 42 -10.53 -5.19 -1.80
C PHE A 42 -9.36 -4.53 -1.09
N VAL A 43 -9.62 -3.99 0.10
CA VAL A 43 -8.57 -3.69 1.09
C VAL A 43 -8.75 -4.65 2.26
N TYR A 44 -7.66 -5.33 2.65
CA TYR A 44 -7.60 -6.15 3.84
C TYR A 44 -6.66 -5.52 4.86
N HIS A 45 -7.15 -5.25 6.07
CA HIS A 45 -6.32 -4.78 7.18
C HIS A 45 -5.79 -5.96 8.00
N ILE A 46 -4.48 -5.98 8.22
CA ILE A 46 -3.78 -7.07 8.90
C ILE A 46 -4.20 -7.14 10.38
N GLY A 47 -4.08 -6.03 11.11
CA GLY A 47 -4.30 -6.00 12.56
C GLY A 47 -5.73 -6.38 12.97
N SER A 48 -6.75 -5.87 12.26
CA SER A 48 -8.16 -6.18 12.58
C SER A 48 -8.75 -7.35 11.80
N ARG A 49 -8.00 -7.93 10.86
CA ARG A 49 -8.47 -9.00 9.96
C ARG A 49 -9.75 -8.64 9.21
N THR A 50 -9.90 -7.37 8.85
CA THR A 50 -11.11 -6.84 8.21
C THR A 50 -10.88 -6.68 6.72
N LEU A 51 -11.81 -7.20 5.91
CA LEU A 51 -11.83 -7.05 4.46
C LEU A 51 -12.95 -6.08 4.07
N LYS A 52 -12.64 -5.09 3.22
CA LYS A 52 -13.62 -4.16 2.65
C LYS A 52 -13.53 -4.09 1.14
N PRO A 53 -14.67 -4.04 0.41
CA PRO A 53 -14.66 -3.83 -1.04
C PRO A 53 -14.06 -2.46 -1.36
N LEU A 54 -13.12 -2.43 -2.30
CA LEU A 54 -12.52 -1.21 -2.80
C LEU A 54 -13.14 -0.82 -4.13
N GLU A 55 -13.20 -1.75 -5.08
CA GLU A 55 -13.88 -1.55 -6.35
C GLU A 55 -15.39 -1.61 -6.17
N THR A 56 -16.10 -0.63 -6.73
CA THR A 56 -17.56 -0.52 -6.61
C THR A 56 -18.19 -0.21 -7.96
N SER A 57 -19.47 -0.58 -8.15
CA SER A 57 -20.30 -0.15 -9.27
C SER A 57 -21.02 1.17 -9.00
N GLU A 58 -20.91 1.70 -7.78
CA GLU A 58 -21.44 3.02 -7.43
C GLU A 58 -20.76 4.12 -8.27
N THR A 59 -21.50 5.20 -8.47
CA THR A 59 -21.05 6.38 -9.22
C THR A 59 -20.95 7.63 -8.36
N GLU A 60 -21.56 7.61 -7.17
CA GLU A 60 -21.52 8.73 -6.22
C GLU A 60 -20.43 8.50 -5.17
N ASN A 61 -19.72 9.56 -4.80
CA ASN A 61 -18.63 9.50 -3.81
C ASN A 61 -17.58 8.41 -4.09
N VAL A 62 -17.16 8.33 -5.36
CA VAL A 62 -16.10 7.41 -5.81
C VAL A 62 -14.90 8.18 -6.36
N THR A 63 -13.75 7.51 -6.40
CA THR A 63 -12.59 7.92 -7.17
C THR A 63 -12.48 7.03 -8.40
N SER A 64 -12.53 7.63 -9.59
CA SER A 64 -12.47 6.89 -10.85
C SER A 64 -11.10 6.97 -11.52
N ILE A 65 -10.66 5.86 -12.12
CA ILE A 65 -9.48 5.81 -12.99
C ILE A 65 -9.68 4.81 -14.13
N GLY A 66 -9.67 5.33 -15.36
CA GLY A 66 -10.02 4.55 -16.54
C GLY A 66 -11.43 3.96 -16.40
N LYS A 67 -11.53 2.63 -16.41
CA LYS A 67 -12.81 1.90 -16.28
C LYS A 67 -13.20 1.54 -14.83
N TYR A 68 -12.38 1.88 -13.84
CA TYR A 68 -12.58 1.47 -12.45
C TYR A 68 -13.13 2.61 -11.61
N ASN A 69 -14.08 2.29 -10.73
CA ASN A 69 -14.55 3.16 -9.66
C ASN A 69 -14.15 2.56 -8.31
N PHE A 70 -13.59 3.39 -7.44
CA PHE A 70 -13.17 3.00 -6.10
C PHE A 70 -13.93 3.76 -5.02
N SER A 71 -14.34 3.05 -3.98
CA SER A 71 -15.07 3.61 -2.85
C SER A 71 -14.18 4.57 -2.04
N ASN A 72 -14.57 5.86 -2.00
CA ASN A 72 -13.89 6.84 -1.15
C ASN A 72 -14.04 6.51 0.34
N GLN A 73 -15.11 5.81 0.74
CA GLN A 73 -15.29 5.36 2.12
C GLN A 73 -14.23 4.31 2.50
N THR A 74 -13.93 3.37 1.59
CA THR A 74 -12.88 2.37 1.82
C THR A 74 -11.49 3.01 1.82
N PHE A 75 -11.24 4.01 0.96
CA PHE A 75 -10.02 4.80 1.04
C PHE A 75 -9.89 5.54 2.37
N ALA A 76 -10.90 6.29 2.79
CA ALA A 76 -10.88 7.02 4.07
C ALA A 76 -10.64 6.09 5.28
N TRP A 77 -11.26 4.90 5.26
CA TRP A 77 -11.01 3.87 6.27
C TRP A 77 -9.54 3.38 6.26
N SER A 78 -8.99 3.14 5.07
CA SER A 78 -7.59 2.71 4.90
C SER A 78 -6.60 3.79 5.33
N GLN A 79 -6.88 5.05 5.00
CA GLN A 79 -6.09 6.20 5.44
C GLN A 79 -6.05 6.32 6.96
N LYS A 80 -7.18 6.15 7.64
CA LYS A 80 -7.24 6.15 9.12
C LYS A 80 -6.44 5.01 9.75
N ILE A 81 -6.40 3.85 9.10
CA ILE A 81 -5.55 2.74 9.55
C ILE A 81 -4.06 3.12 9.46
N LEU A 82 -3.68 3.71 8.32
CA LEU A 82 -2.28 4.05 8.02
C LEU A 82 -1.78 5.28 8.78
N SER A 83 -2.66 6.14 9.30
CA SER A 83 -2.28 7.40 9.94
C SER A 83 -1.62 7.24 11.33
N ASP A 84 -1.75 6.08 11.95
CA ASP A 84 -1.45 5.84 13.37
C ASP A 84 -0.32 4.81 13.61
N TYR A 85 0.61 4.66 12.66
CA TYR A 85 1.69 3.69 12.80
C TYR A 85 2.95 4.19 13.49
N ALA A 86 3.20 5.50 13.53
CA ALA A 86 4.43 6.05 14.09
C ALA A 86 4.65 5.70 15.58
N ALA A 87 3.57 5.52 16.35
CA ALA A 87 3.63 5.19 17.77
C ALA A 87 3.59 3.68 18.07
N LYS A 88 3.40 2.82 17.05
CA LYS A 88 3.28 1.37 17.26
C LYS A 88 4.65 0.70 17.21
N ASN A 89 4.85 -0.27 18.09
CA ASN A 89 6.03 -1.13 18.06
C ASN A 89 5.86 -2.23 16.98
N LEU A 90 6.10 -1.86 15.72
CA LEU A 90 6.01 -2.75 14.57
C LEU A 90 7.39 -2.99 13.94
N ASP A 91 7.60 -4.20 13.43
CA ASP A 91 8.76 -4.52 12.60
C ASP A 91 8.50 -4.10 11.14
N TRP A 92 7.24 -4.23 10.69
CA TRP A 92 6.81 -3.99 9.32
C TRP A 92 5.46 -3.26 9.23
N ILE A 93 5.40 -2.29 8.33
CA ILE A 93 4.17 -1.63 7.87
C ILE A 93 4.00 -1.96 6.40
N ILE A 94 2.86 -2.55 6.04
CA ILE A 94 2.54 -2.91 4.66
C ILE A 94 1.62 -1.87 4.02
N VAL A 95 2.01 -1.39 2.84
CA VAL A 95 1.16 -0.62 1.93
C VAL A 95 1.10 -1.36 0.59
N ASP A 96 0.11 -2.23 0.44
CA ASP A 96 -0.11 -2.96 -0.80
C ASP A 96 -0.95 -2.15 -1.79
N GLU A 97 -0.34 -1.96 -2.94
CA GLU A 97 -0.67 -1.18 -4.12
C GLU A 97 -0.68 0.35 -3.93
N ILE A 98 0.44 0.98 -4.30
CA ILE A 98 0.57 2.39 -4.66
C ILE A 98 0.54 2.49 -6.18
N GLY A 99 -0.39 3.28 -6.70
CA GLY A 99 -0.70 3.40 -8.12
C GLY A 99 -0.69 4.84 -8.63
N PRO A 100 -1.20 5.05 -9.86
CA PRO A 100 -1.28 6.39 -10.45
C PRO A 100 -2.19 7.36 -9.70
N LEU A 101 -3.10 6.86 -8.86
CA LEU A 101 -4.00 7.70 -8.05
C LEU A 101 -3.23 8.46 -6.97
N GLU A 102 -2.33 7.77 -6.26
CA GLU A 102 -1.53 8.34 -5.19
C GLU A 102 -0.62 9.45 -5.73
N LEU A 103 -0.01 9.27 -6.91
CA LEU A 103 0.78 10.31 -7.58
C LEU A 103 -0.04 11.56 -7.99
N GLN A 104 -1.37 11.46 -7.98
CA GLN A 104 -2.30 12.57 -8.26
C GLN A 104 -2.91 13.15 -6.97
N GLY A 105 -2.44 12.76 -5.78
CA GLY A 105 -3.03 13.21 -4.51
C GLY A 105 -4.37 12.55 -4.19
N LYS A 106 -4.67 11.38 -4.77
CA LYS A 106 -5.92 10.62 -4.56
C LYS A 106 -5.66 9.27 -3.91
N GLY A 107 -6.72 8.47 -3.73
CA GLY A 107 -6.61 7.11 -3.22
C GLY A 107 -6.16 7.10 -1.76
N LEU A 108 -4.96 6.58 -1.49
CA LEU A 108 -4.41 6.57 -0.12
C LEU A 108 -3.76 7.89 0.31
N GLU A 109 -3.59 8.87 -0.58
CA GLU A 109 -3.15 10.20 -0.15
C GLU A 109 -4.18 10.90 0.76
N PRO A 110 -3.75 11.71 1.75
CA PRO A 110 -2.38 12.18 2.01
C PRO A 110 -1.51 11.25 2.87
N VAL A 111 -2.02 10.08 3.27
CA VAL A 111 -1.37 9.28 4.32
C VAL A 111 -0.05 8.67 3.86
N ILE A 112 0.09 8.38 2.56
CA ILE A 112 1.32 7.84 1.98
C ILE A 112 2.42 8.90 2.04
N SER A 113 2.13 10.13 1.61
CA SER A 113 3.06 11.25 1.76
C SER A 113 3.53 11.44 3.20
N LYS A 114 2.60 11.38 4.17
CA LYS A 114 2.93 11.48 5.60
C LYS A 114 3.81 10.32 6.06
N LEU A 115 3.42 9.08 5.76
CA LEU A 115 4.15 7.88 6.17
C LEU A 115 5.58 7.87 5.63
N LEU A 116 5.76 8.26 4.37
CA LEU A 116 7.07 8.30 3.73
C LEU A 116 7.90 9.50 4.19
N SER A 117 7.31 10.66 4.46
CA SER A 117 8.07 11.83 4.95
C SER A 117 8.51 11.66 6.40
N GLU A 118 7.71 11.00 7.24
CA GLU A 118 8.00 10.75 8.66
C GLU A 118 8.82 9.46 8.90
N ARG A 119 9.21 8.74 7.85
CA ARG A 119 9.89 7.43 7.94
C ARG A 119 11.10 7.39 8.87
N GLU A 120 11.85 8.49 9.00
CA GLU A 120 12.99 8.57 9.93
C GLU A 120 12.56 8.45 11.39
N ASN A 121 11.36 8.91 11.73
CA ASN A 121 10.77 8.82 13.07
C ASN A 121 10.03 7.50 13.32
N ILE A 122 9.82 6.69 12.28
CA ILE A 122 9.13 5.40 12.37
C ILE A 122 10.14 4.29 12.60
N HIS A 123 9.96 3.47 13.64
CA HIS A 123 10.88 2.36 13.93
C HIS A 123 10.81 1.25 12.86
N SER A 124 9.63 1.00 12.33
CA SER A 124 9.31 -0.08 11.41
C SER A 124 9.91 0.11 10.02
N LYS A 125 10.13 -1.00 9.32
CA LYS A 125 10.33 -0.98 7.85
C LYS A 125 8.98 -0.76 7.17
N ILE A 126 8.94 0.07 6.14
CA ILE A 126 7.74 0.32 5.33
C ILE A 126 7.91 -0.44 4.03
N LEU A 127 7.05 -1.42 3.78
CA LEU A 127 7.03 -2.18 2.53
C LEU A 127 5.89 -1.68 1.64
N CYS A 128 6.28 -1.05 0.53
CA CYS A 128 5.38 -0.52 -0.48
C CYS A 128 5.34 -1.47 -1.68
N VAL A 129 4.14 -1.87 -2.10
CA VAL A 129 3.97 -2.51 -3.41
C VAL A 129 3.67 -1.42 -4.43
N VAL A 130 4.60 -1.18 -5.35
CA VAL A 130 4.49 -0.12 -6.36
C VAL A 130 4.30 -0.76 -7.73
N ARG A 131 3.38 -0.20 -8.53
CA ARG A 131 3.24 -0.66 -9.93
C ARG A 131 4.52 -0.37 -10.72
N ASP A 132 4.98 -1.36 -11.48
CA ASP A 132 6.21 -1.26 -12.29
C ASP A 132 6.23 -0.05 -13.21
N SER A 133 5.11 0.23 -13.87
CA SER A 133 4.96 1.35 -14.80
C SER A 133 5.13 2.74 -14.17
N ILE A 134 5.11 2.85 -12.84
CA ILE A 134 5.24 4.14 -12.15
C ILE A 134 6.41 4.20 -11.17
N LEU A 135 7.26 3.18 -11.11
CA LEU A 135 8.31 3.08 -10.09
C LEU A 135 9.23 4.30 -10.06
N GLU A 136 9.73 4.74 -11.21
CA GLU A 136 10.62 5.91 -11.30
C GLU A 136 9.91 7.18 -10.82
N LYS A 137 8.67 7.38 -11.28
CA LYS A 137 7.84 8.53 -10.86
C LYS A 137 7.53 8.50 -9.37
N PHE A 138 7.29 7.32 -8.80
CA PHE A 138 7.10 7.14 -7.37
C PHE A 138 8.36 7.56 -6.59
N ILE A 139 9.53 7.07 -7.00
CA ILE A 139 10.80 7.42 -6.36
C ILE A 139 11.05 8.94 -6.42
N GLU A 140 10.82 9.56 -7.57
CA GLU A 140 10.98 11.01 -7.75
C GLU A 140 9.98 11.81 -6.91
N HIS A 141 8.69 11.45 -7.00
CA HIS A 141 7.60 12.17 -6.34
C HIS A 141 7.74 12.21 -4.81
N TYR A 142 8.19 11.11 -4.20
CA TYR A 142 8.39 11.03 -2.74
C TYR A 142 9.83 11.27 -2.29
N GLY A 143 10.74 11.64 -3.20
CA GLY A 143 12.13 11.98 -2.87
C GLY A 143 12.93 10.80 -2.30
N LEU A 144 12.75 9.60 -2.86
CA LEU A 144 13.32 8.35 -2.34
C LEU A 144 14.63 7.94 -3.02
N GLN A 145 15.24 8.76 -3.88
CA GLN A 145 16.31 8.38 -4.80
C GLN A 145 17.48 7.60 -4.15
N ASN A 146 17.77 7.88 -2.88
CA ASN A 146 18.85 7.25 -2.12
C ASN A 146 18.36 6.49 -0.88
N ASP A 147 17.06 6.25 -0.76
CA ASP A 147 16.43 5.77 0.47
C ASP A 147 15.33 4.73 0.22
N TYR A 148 15.66 3.74 -0.59
CA TYR A 148 14.84 2.55 -0.80
C TYR A 148 15.71 1.32 -1.09
N GLU A 149 15.12 0.14 -0.93
CA GLU A 149 15.70 -1.11 -1.41
C GLU A 149 14.61 -1.90 -2.14
N ILE A 150 14.95 -2.46 -3.29
CA ILE A 150 14.06 -3.41 -3.97
C ILE A 150 13.96 -4.67 -3.12
N PHE A 151 12.74 -5.07 -2.82
CA PHE A 151 12.45 -6.24 -1.98
C PHE A 151 11.92 -7.37 -2.85
N GLU A 152 12.73 -8.41 -2.99
CA GLU A 152 12.37 -9.60 -3.75
C GLU A 152 11.58 -10.58 -2.87
N LEU A 153 10.34 -10.85 -3.26
CA LEU A 153 9.55 -11.93 -2.67
C LEU A 153 10.02 -13.26 -3.25
N LYS A 154 10.71 -14.05 -2.43
CA LYS A 154 11.08 -15.44 -2.78
C LYS A 154 9.84 -16.29 -3.02
N GLU A 155 9.98 -17.28 -3.90
CA GLU A 155 8.93 -18.27 -4.22
C GLU A 155 8.62 -19.20 -3.05
#